data_AF-A0AAQ4ETQ1-F1
#
_entry.id   AF-A0AAQ4ETQ1-F1
#
_cell.length_a   1.000
_cell.length_b   1.000
_cell.length_c   1.000
_cell.angle_alpha   90.00
_cell.angle_beta   90.00
_cell.angle_gamma   90.00
#
_symmetry.space_group_name_H-M   'P 1'
#
loop_
_entity.id
_entity.type
_entity.pdbx_description
1 polymer ?
#
loop_
_entity_poly.entity_id
_entity_poly.type
_entity_poly.pdbx_seq_one_letter_code
_entity_poly.pdbx_strand_id
1 'polypeptide(L)'
;MAFSLNSKKLVFLVGFIPVFVETAVRQEELPHECTPEEVGHCYRGYIPHLWRRSVQDGSEGSITNEDLTRWCREITAKIHCHQRLAQCPEDVRTKYSRQERGYEALRHFFCEEDAVRGYYTARTCQDPEKLIPCHDEYMEGITPGNTKNFSCKLSEAAIGCYERAFTPTCGMTLNSAKAAFLRGEDTLLLLSDCNGSMRRHVATEHLLLTAAVAALVLLQWTGGSSQLNVEN
;
A
#
# COMPACT_ATOMS: atom_id res chain seq x y z
N MET A 1 -61.51 -9.66 61.33
CA MET A 1 -60.61 -9.23 60.23
C MET A 1 -60.19 -7.80 60.58
N ALA A 2 -58.94 -7.36 60.66
CA ALA A 2 -57.68 -7.79 60.07
C ALA A 2 -56.50 -7.40 61.00
N PHE A 3 -55.29 -7.71 60.54
CA PHE A 3 -54.08 -8.06 61.29
C PHE A 3 -53.28 -6.89 61.88
N SER A 4 -52.67 -7.18 63.04
CA SER A 4 -51.52 -6.49 63.64
C SER A 4 -50.23 -6.88 62.90
N LEU A 5 -49.43 -5.90 62.49
CA LEU A 5 -48.13 -6.11 61.86
C LEU A 5 -47.02 -5.48 62.73
N ASN A 6 -46.44 -6.35 63.55
CA ASN A 6 -45.14 -6.17 64.19
C ASN A 6 -44.05 -6.42 63.12
N SER A 7 -43.18 -5.43 62.85
CA SER A 7 -41.99 -5.67 62.03
C SER A 7 -40.76 -5.01 62.67
N LYS A 8 -40.14 -5.77 63.57
CA LYS A 8 -38.73 -5.63 63.93
C LYS A 8 -37.98 -6.75 63.21
N LYS A 9 -37.23 -6.46 62.14
CA LYS A 9 -35.98 -7.16 61.79
C LYS A 9 -35.08 -6.24 60.98
N LEU A 10 -34.01 -5.83 61.63
CA LEU A 10 -32.88 -5.08 61.12
C LEU A 10 -31.78 -6.13 60.89
N VAL A 11 -31.49 -6.50 59.64
CA VAL A 11 -30.42 -7.47 59.33
C VAL A 11 -29.76 -7.13 57.98
N PHE A 12 -28.56 -6.57 58.11
CA PHE A 12 -27.37 -6.62 57.24
C PHE A 12 -27.46 -6.25 55.74
N LEU A 13 -27.05 -5.00 55.48
CA LEU A 13 -26.38 -4.58 54.25
C LEU A 13 -25.09 -5.40 54.06
N VAL A 14 -25.10 -6.37 53.15
CA VAL A 14 -23.87 -6.97 52.63
C VAL A 14 -23.40 -6.07 51.49
N GLY A 15 -22.45 -5.18 51.82
CA GLY A 15 -21.74 -4.39 50.83
C GLY A 15 -20.95 -5.32 49.91
N PHE A 16 -21.37 -5.40 48.65
CA PHE A 16 -20.50 -5.90 47.58
C PHE A 16 -19.39 -4.87 47.40
N ILE A 17 -18.22 -5.14 48.00
CA ILE A 17 -16.98 -4.49 47.60
C ILE A 17 -16.67 -5.05 46.21
N PRO A 18 -16.71 -4.27 45.12
CA PRO A 18 -16.15 -4.71 43.87
C PRO A 18 -14.66 -4.91 44.14
N VAL A 19 -14.23 -6.17 44.16
CA VAL A 19 -12.82 -6.52 44.02
C VAL A 19 -12.44 -5.99 42.65
N PHE A 20 -11.83 -4.80 42.62
CA PHE A 20 -11.08 -4.32 41.47
C PHE A 20 -9.96 -5.33 41.30
N VAL A 21 -10.18 -6.32 40.45
CA VAL A 21 -9.11 -7.14 39.91
C VAL A 21 -8.29 -6.17 39.08
N GLU A 22 -7.29 -5.56 39.70
CA GLU A 22 -6.14 -5.00 39.01
C GLU A 22 -5.52 -6.18 38.26
N THR A 23 -5.97 -6.41 37.03
CA THR A 23 -5.17 -7.11 36.05
C THR A 23 -3.93 -6.26 35.89
N ALA A 24 -2.90 -6.57 36.68
CA ALA A 24 -1.55 -6.19 36.37
C ALA A 24 -1.28 -6.77 34.99
N VAL A 25 -1.50 -5.95 33.96
CA VAL A 25 -1.04 -6.21 32.60
C VAL A 25 0.47 -6.30 32.77
N ARG A 26 0.95 -7.53 32.86
CA ARG A 26 2.37 -7.83 32.79
C ARG A 26 2.78 -7.29 31.43
N GLN A 27 3.35 -6.10 31.39
CA GLN A 27 4.06 -5.58 30.22
C GLN A 27 5.23 -6.53 30.03
N GLU A 28 4.99 -7.62 29.31
CA GLU A 28 6.03 -8.39 28.70
C GLU A 28 6.78 -7.40 27.81
N GLU A 29 8.01 -7.06 28.20
CA GLU A 29 8.83 -6.15 27.41
C GLU A 29 8.96 -6.75 26.02
N LEU A 30 8.28 -6.12 25.06
CA LEU A 30 8.35 -6.51 23.66
C LEU A 30 9.83 -6.47 23.26
N PRO A 31 10.30 -7.47 22.47
CA PRO A 31 11.61 -7.36 21.83
C PRO A 31 11.72 -6.00 21.14
N HIS A 32 12.88 -5.35 21.23
CA HIS A 32 13.10 -3.99 20.72
C HIS A 32 12.65 -3.84 19.26
N GLU A 33 12.80 -4.90 18.47
CA GLU A 33 12.43 -5.00 17.05
C GLU A 33 10.91 -4.96 16.78
N CYS A 34 10.11 -5.15 17.83
CA CYS A 34 8.64 -5.14 17.77
C CYS A 34 8.04 -3.80 18.20
N THR A 35 8.88 -2.81 18.51
CA THR A 35 8.40 -1.46 18.81
C THR A 35 7.87 -0.78 17.55
N PRO A 36 6.86 0.10 17.65
CA PRO A 36 6.29 0.74 16.48
C PRO A 36 7.27 1.50 15.59
N GLU A 37 8.27 2.11 16.21
CA GLU A 37 9.33 2.86 15.53
C GLU A 37 10.24 1.93 14.72
N GLU A 38 10.72 0.83 15.30
CA GLU A 38 11.58 -0.14 14.63
C GLU A 38 10.87 -0.85 13.47
N VAL A 39 9.60 -1.25 13.66
CA VAL A 39 8.82 -1.85 12.57
C VAL A 39 8.64 -0.85 11.41
N GLY A 40 8.29 0.39 11.72
CA GLY A 40 8.16 1.46 10.73
C GLY A 40 9.48 1.80 10.04
N HIS A 41 10.60 1.80 10.77
CA HIS A 41 11.93 1.97 10.20
C HIS A 41 12.28 0.81 9.25
N CYS A 42 11.95 -0.42 9.65
CA CYS A 42 12.21 -1.61 8.86
C CYS A 42 11.52 -1.56 7.49
N TYR A 43 10.21 -1.27 7.42
CA TYR A 43 9.53 -1.17 6.12
C TYR A 43 10.03 0.00 5.27
N ARG A 44 10.40 1.13 5.89
CA ARG A 44 11.04 2.26 5.18
C ARG A 44 12.39 1.89 4.57
N GLY A 45 13.08 0.88 5.10
CA GLY A 45 14.30 0.31 4.54
C GLY A 45 14.15 -0.20 3.10
N TYR A 46 12.93 -0.47 2.65
CA TYR A 46 12.67 -0.88 1.26
C TYR A 46 12.48 0.29 0.28
N ILE A 47 12.15 1.49 0.75
CA ILE A 47 11.90 2.67 -0.11
C ILE A 47 13.07 2.99 -1.06
N PRO A 48 14.35 2.94 -0.61
CA PRO A 48 15.48 3.20 -1.49
C PRO A 48 15.56 2.29 -2.72
N HIS A 49 14.91 1.12 -2.73
CA HIS A 49 14.87 0.27 -3.93
C HIS A 49 14.07 0.93 -5.07
N LEU A 50 12.93 1.56 -4.79
CA LEU A 50 12.13 2.28 -5.80
C LEU A 50 12.76 3.62 -6.21
N TRP A 51 13.40 4.29 -5.26
CA TRP A 51 14.10 5.55 -5.53
C TRP A 51 15.51 5.38 -6.06
N ARG A 52 16.01 4.14 -6.15
CA ARG A 52 17.29 3.83 -6.79
C ARG A 52 17.28 4.49 -8.16
N ARG A 53 18.14 5.50 -8.36
CA ARG A 53 18.30 6.13 -9.67
C ARG A 53 18.61 4.98 -10.64
N SER A 54 17.89 4.93 -11.76
CA SER A 54 18.23 4.04 -12.89
C SER A 54 19.57 4.42 -13.54
N VAL A 55 20.37 5.27 -12.92
CA VAL A 55 21.56 5.92 -13.46
C VAL A 55 22.55 6.09 -12.30
N GLN A 56 23.25 5.02 -11.94
CA GLN A 56 24.64 5.21 -11.57
C GLN A 56 25.37 5.48 -12.90
N ASP A 57 26.00 6.65 -12.96
CA ASP A 57 27.05 7.02 -13.90
C ASP A 57 26.64 7.29 -15.35
N GLY A 58 25.89 8.37 -15.60
CA GLY A 58 26.00 9.25 -16.79
C GLY A 58 25.98 8.62 -18.19
N SER A 59 25.74 7.33 -18.27
CA SER A 59 25.60 6.51 -19.44
C SER A 59 24.12 6.22 -19.56
N GLU A 60 23.63 6.19 -20.79
CA GLU A 60 22.30 5.71 -21.15
C GLU A 60 22.16 4.20 -20.87
N GLY A 61 22.61 3.74 -19.70
CA GLY A 61 22.51 2.36 -19.25
C GLY A 61 21.06 2.05 -18.96
N SER A 62 20.36 1.54 -19.98
CA SER A 62 19.06 0.91 -19.81
C SER A 62 19.14 -0.16 -18.71
N ILE A 63 18.09 -0.27 -17.90
CA ILE A 63 17.97 -1.34 -16.90
C ILE A 63 18.15 -2.71 -17.59
N THR A 64 19.16 -3.47 -17.16
CA THR A 64 19.47 -4.79 -17.72
C THR A 64 18.60 -5.88 -17.08
N ASN A 65 18.48 -7.04 -17.72
CA ASN A 65 17.76 -8.17 -17.13
C ASN A 65 18.48 -8.71 -15.88
N GLU A 66 19.80 -8.61 -15.85
CA GLU A 66 20.63 -8.96 -14.71
C GLU A 66 20.33 -8.03 -13.51
N ASP A 67 20.11 -6.75 -13.75
CA ASP A 67 19.68 -5.80 -12.70
C ASP A 67 18.33 -6.17 -12.12
N LEU A 68 17.34 -6.44 -12.98
CA LEU A 68 15.99 -6.83 -12.56
C LEU A 68 16.01 -8.13 -11.75
N THR A 69 16.71 -9.15 -12.26
CA THR A 69 16.88 -10.44 -11.56
C THR A 69 17.54 -10.25 -10.20
N ARG A 70 18.58 -9.42 -10.13
CA ARG A 70 19.28 -9.10 -8.88
C ARG A 70 18.34 -8.40 -7.90
N TRP A 71 17.59 -7.39 -8.33
CA TRP A 71 16.70 -6.62 -7.46
C TRP A 71 15.52 -7.47 -6.95
N CYS A 72 14.90 -8.27 -7.82
CA CYS A 72 13.86 -9.23 -7.42
C CYS A 72 14.39 -10.19 -6.34
N ARG A 73 15.61 -10.73 -6.51
CA ARG A 73 16.24 -11.60 -5.52
C ARG A 73 16.54 -10.88 -4.20
N GLU A 74 17.10 -9.66 -4.25
CA GLU A 74 17.40 -8.84 -3.07
C GLU A 74 16.14 -8.58 -2.23
N ILE A 75 15.03 -8.19 -2.87
CA ILE A 75 13.77 -7.89 -2.18
C ILE A 75 13.10 -9.18 -1.65
N THR A 76 13.16 -10.27 -2.43
CA THR A 76 12.61 -11.57 -2.03
C THR A 76 13.34 -12.17 -0.83
N ALA A 77 14.64 -11.93 -0.69
CA ALA A 77 15.41 -12.42 0.45
C ALA A 77 14.99 -11.82 1.81
N LYS A 78 14.20 -10.72 1.80
CA LYS A 78 13.84 -9.86 2.94
C LYS A 78 15.09 -9.26 3.62
N ILE A 79 15.04 -7.98 3.96
CA ILE A 79 16.11 -7.38 4.78
C ILE A 79 16.06 -7.96 6.20
N HIS A 80 17.21 -7.93 6.89
CA HIS A 80 17.38 -8.60 8.19
C HIS A 80 16.33 -8.20 9.24
N CYS A 81 15.99 -6.91 9.36
CA CYS A 81 14.95 -6.49 10.31
C CYS A 81 13.59 -7.13 10.00
N HIS A 82 13.23 -7.29 8.72
CA HIS A 82 11.94 -7.86 8.31
C HIS A 82 11.91 -9.36 8.65
N GLN A 83 13.01 -10.08 8.48
CA GLN A 83 13.11 -11.47 8.93
C GLN A 83 12.84 -11.62 10.44
N ARG A 84 13.27 -10.64 11.25
CA ARG A 84 13.05 -10.63 12.70
C ARG A 84 11.61 -10.25 13.10
N LEU A 85 10.89 -9.49 12.27
CA LEU A 85 9.47 -9.17 12.51
C LEU A 85 8.58 -10.41 12.59
N ALA A 86 8.98 -11.53 11.96
CA ALA A 86 8.27 -12.81 12.05
C ALA A 86 8.20 -13.35 13.50
N GLN A 87 9.11 -12.91 14.37
CA GLN A 87 9.19 -13.30 15.78
C GLN A 87 8.34 -12.40 16.70
N CYS A 88 7.80 -11.29 16.19
CA CYS A 88 6.98 -10.40 16.97
C CYS A 88 5.61 -11.02 17.29
N PRO A 89 4.98 -10.61 18.42
CA PRO A 89 3.62 -11.04 18.75
C PRO A 89 2.63 -10.78 17.61
N GLU A 90 1.60 -11.62 17.52
CA GLU A 90 0.62 -11.57 16.44
C GLU A 90 -0.14 -10.23 16.39
N ASP A 91 -0.43 -9.62 17.54
CA ASP A 91 -1.10 -8.33 17.59
C ASP A 91 -0.24 -7.22 16.96
N VAL A 92 1.08 -7.24 17.17
CA VAL A 92 2.03 -6.35 16.51
C VAL A 92 2.03 -6.61 15.01
N ARG A 93 2.27 -7.86 14.58
CA ARG A 93 2.30 -8.21 13.15
C ARG A 93 1.02 -7.81 12.41
N THR A 94 -0.13 -7.97 13.05
CA THR A 94 -1.45 -7.61 12.49
C THR A 94 -1.62 -6.09 12.32
N LYS A 95 -1.14 -5.28 13.28
CA LYS A 95 -1.13 -3.80 13.19
C LYS A 95 -0.35 -3.30 11.95
N TYR A 96 0.67 -4.05 11.52
CA TYR A 96 1.51 -3.72 10.36
C TYR A 96 1.14 -4.48 9.08
N SER A 97 -0.05 -5.10 9.03
CA SER A 97 -0.52 -5.85 7.86
C SER A 97 -0.59 -5.02 6.58
N ARG A 98 -0.77 -3.70 6.69
CA ARG A 98 -0.77 -2.82 5.53
C ARG A 98 0.61 -2.65 4.93
N GLN A 99 1.61 -2.38 5.77
CA GLN A 99 3.00 -2.27 5.33
C GLN A 99 3.48 -3.61 4.75
N GLU A 100 3.06 -4.75 5.33
CA GLU A 100 3.36 -6.07 4.75
C GLU A 100 2.74 -6.24 3.36
N ARG A 101 1.49 -5.80 3.14
CA ARG A 101 0.93 -5.75 1.78
C ARG A 101 1.72 -4.84 0.85
N GLY A 102 2.23 -3.72 1.35
CA GLY A 102 3.14 -2.84 0.61
C GLY A 102 4.44 -3.53 0.21
N TYR A 103 5.02 -4.31 1.13
CA TYR A 103 6.19 -5.14 0.84
C TYR A 103 5.89 -6.22 -0.19
N GLU A 104 4.77 -6.93 -0.09
CA GLU A 104 4.40 -7.94 -1.08
C GLU A 104 4.13 -7.32 -2.46
N ALA A 105 3.48 -6.16 -2.51
CA ALA A 105 3.31 -5.38 -3.74
C ALA A 105 4.65 -4.97 -4.35
N LEU A 106 5.61 -4.54 -3.52
CA LEU A 106 6.97 -4.21 -3.93
C LEU A 106 7.70 -5.42 -4.51
N ARG A 107 7.66 -6.55 -3.80
CA ARG A 107 8.29 -7.80 -4.24
C ARG A 107 7.74 -8.22 -5.60
N HIS A 108 6.41 -8.23 -5.74
CA HIS A 108 5.75 -8.55 -6.99
C HIS A 108 6.14 -7.58 -8.10
N PHE A 109 6.11 -6.27 -7.82
CA PHE A 109 6.51 -5.23 -8.76
C PHE A 109 7.94 -5.43 -9.27
N PHE A 110 8.92 -5.69 -8.40
CA PHE A 110 10.31 -5.89 -8.81
C PHE A 110 10.60 -7.22 -9.50
N CYS A 111 9.75 -8.22 -9.29
CA CYS A 111 9.84 -9.52 -9.96
C CYS A 111 9.05 -9.58 -11.27
N GLU A 112 8.33 -8.51 -11.63
CA GLU A 112 7.70 -8.33 -12.93
C GLU A 112 8.53 -7.36 -13.79
N GLU A 113 9.32 -7.91 -14.72
CA GLU A 113 10.25 -7.11 -15.53
C GLU A 113 9.57 -5.94 -16.26
N ASP A 114 8.41 -6.18 -16.87
CA ASP A 114 7.64 -5.16 -17.59
C ASP A 114 7.15 -4.04 -16.66
N ALA A 115 6.80 -4.37 -15.41
CA ALA A 115 6.33 -3.40 -14.43
C ALA A 115 7.46 -2.43 -14.04
N VAL A 116 8.65 -2.97 -13.73
CA VAL A 116 9.82 -2.18 -13.36
C VAL A 116 10.28 -1.31 -14.53
N ARG A 117 10.44 -1.91 -15.71
CA ARG A 117 10.84 -1.19 -16.93
C ARG A 117 9.86 -0.07 -17.23
N GLY A 118 8.55 -0.38 -17.24
CA GLY A 118 7.49 0.59 -17.47
C GLY A 118 7.53 1.77 -16.49
N TYR A 119 7.70 1.50 -15.20
CA TYR A 119 7.82 2.56 -14.18
C TYR A 119 9.02 3.47 -14.39
N TYR A 120 10.22 2.90 -14.61
CA TYR A 120 11.42 3.71 -14.79
C TYR A 120 11.40 4.48 -16.12
N THR A 121 10.90 3.87 -17.21
CA THR A 121 10.65 4.61 -18.46
C THR A 121 9.66 5.74 -18.22
N ALA A 122 8.54 5.49 -17.52
CA ALA A 122 7.58 6.53 -17.20
C ALA A 122 8.16 7.69 -16.37
N ARG A 123 9.12 7.42 -15.46
CA ARG A 123 9.84 8.48 -14.73
C ARG A 123 10.69 9.35 -15.66
N THR A 124 11.34 8.76 -16.67
CA THR A 124 12.10 9.52 -17.66
C THR A 124 11.23 10.36 -18.59
N CYS A 125 9.91 10.13 -18.60
CA CYS A 125 8.95 10.92 -19.37
C CYS A 125 8.53 12.23 -18.67
N GLN A 126 9.16 12.59 -17.57
CA GLN A 126 8.94 13.85 -16.88
C GLN A 126 10.04 14.86 -17.26
N ASP A 127 9.62 16.05 -17.65
CA ASP A 127 10.44 17.23 -17.91
C ASP A 127 10.84 17.89 -16.57
N PRO A 128 12.13 17.89 -16.20
CA PRO A 128 12.59 18.45 -14.93
C PRO A 128 12.25 19.94 -14.76
N GLU A 129 12.22 20.71 -15.86
CA GLU A 129 11.92 22.15 -15.82
C GLU A 129 10.47 22.41 -15.41
N LYS A 130 9.57 21.44 -15.60
CA LYS A 130 8.17 21.49 -15.17
C LYS A 130 7.94 20.75 -13.86
N LEU A 131 8.66 19.65 -13.64
CA LEU A 131 8.52 18.82 -12.44
C LEU A 131 8.96 19.57 -11.19
N ILE A 132 10.14 20.22 -11.22
CA ILE A 132 10.70 20.88 -10.03
C ILE A 132 9.77 22.00 -9.53
N PRO A 133 9.33 22.98 -10.36
CA PRO A 133 8.44 24.04 -9.88
C PRO A 133 7.10 23.51 -9.38
N CYS A 134 6.54 22.48 -10.02
CA CYS A 134 5.30 21.86 -9.56
C CYS A 134 5.49 21.20 -8.19
N HIS A 135 6.61 20.48 -8.01
CA HIS A 135 6.91 19.82 -6.75
C HIS A 135 7.15 20.82 -5.62
N ASP A 136 7.84 21.93 -5.91
CA ASP A 136 8.05 23.03 -4.94
C ASP A 136 6.72 23.66 -4.51
N GLU A 137 5.80 23.91 -5.44
CA GLU A 137 4.43 24.38 -5.16
C GLU A 137 3.67 23.39 -4.27
N TYR A 138 3.72 22.10 -4.59
CA TYR A 138 3.03 21.05 -3.82
C TYR A 138 3.60 20.85 -2.42
N MET A 139 4.90 21.12 -2.25
CA MET A 139 5.65 20.91 -1.01
C MET A 139 5.90 22.20 -0.22
N GLU A 140 5.25 23.30 -0.58
CA GLU A 140 5.43 24.58 0.11
C GLU A 140 5.14 24.43 1.61
N GLY A 141 6.11 24.80 2.44
CA GLY A 141 6.03 24.70 3.90
C GLY A 141 6.09 23.26 4.46
N ILE A 142 6.23 22.23 3.63
CA ILE A 142 6.32 20.82 4.06
C ILE A 142 7.79 20.45 4.23
N THR A 143 8.17 20.01 5.44
CA THR A 143 9.54 19.56 5.75
C THR A 143 9.50 18.23 6.51
N PRO A 144 10.61 17.47 6.55
CA PRO A 144 10.70 16.27 7.37
C PRO A 144 10.42 16.51 8.86
N GLY A 145 10.76 17.71 9.38
CA GLY A 145 10.63 18.05 10.79
C GLY A 145 9.21 18.44 11.23
N ASN A 146 8.37 18.93 10.31
CA ASN A 146 7.02 19.40 10.63
C ASN A 146 5.89 18.49 10.11
N THR A 147 6.24 17.40 9.42
CA THR A 147 5.28 16.52 8.76
C THR A 147 5.51 15.07 9.17
N LYS A 148 4.54 14.49 9.89
CA LYS A 148 4.59 13.10 10.39
C LYS A 148 4.87 12.06 9.29
N ASN A 149 4.43 12.34 8.06
CA ASN A 149 4.43 11.43 6.92
C ASN A 149 5.06 12.08 5.68
N PHE A 150 6.27 12.62 5.81
CA PHE A 150 6.95 13.34 4.72
C PHE A 150 7.05 12.53 3.42
N SER A 151 7.36 11.23 3.49
CA SER A 151 7.40 10.34 2.31
C SER A 151 6.05 10.24 1.58
N CYS A 152 4.94 10.30 2.32
CA CYS A 152 3.61 10.33 1.73
C CYS A 152 3.40 11.62 0.93
N LYS A 153 3.82 12.77 1.48
CA LYS A 153 3.72 14.06 0.81
C LYS A 153 4.58 14.13 -0.44
N LEU A 154 5.80 13.59 -0.39
CA LEU A 154 6.64 13.46 -1.59
C LEU A 154 5.96 12.62 -2.68
N SER A 155 5.39 11.47 -2.33
CA SER A 155 4.73 10.60 -3.31
C SER A 155 3.45 11.26 -3.86
N GLU A 156 2.65 11.90 -3.01
CA GLU A 156 1.46 12.68 -3.41
C GLU A 156 1.83 13.82 -4.38
N ALA A 157 2.91 14.56 -4.10
CA ALA A 157 3.41 15.61 -4.98
C ALA A 157 3.89 15.03 -6.32
N ALA A 158 4.66 13.95 -6.31
CA ALA A 158 5.14 13.29 -7.52
C ALA A 158 3.98 12.81 -8.41
N ILE A 159 2.94 12.23 -7.81
CA ILE A 159 1.69 11.82 -8.48
C ILE A 159 0.95 13.04 -9.05
N GLY A 160 0.73 14.07 -8.23
CA GLY A 160 0.00 15.28 -8.63
C GLY A 160 0.68 16.05 -9.76
N CYS A 161 2.02 16.04 -9.79
CA CYS A 161 2.81 16.73 -10.79
C CYS A 161 3.06 15.95 -12.08
N TYR A 162 2.70 14.66 -12.12
CA TYR A 162 3.08 13.80 -13.25
C TYR A 162 2.57 14.33 -14.61
N GLU A 163 1.28 14.67 -14.71
CA GLU A 163 0.70 15.18 -15.97
C GLU A 163 1.29 16.52 -16.39
N ARG A 164 1.51 17.43 -15.43
CA ARG A 164 2.10 18.75 -15.68
C ARG A 164 3.54 18.63 -16.17
N ALA A 165 4.27 17.66 -15.63
CA ALA A 165 5.66 17.40 -15.99
C ALA A 165 5.81 16.52 -17.24
N PHE A 166 4.75 15.91 -17.76
CA PHE A 166 4.89 14.95 -18.86
C PHE A 166 5.44 15.61 -20.13
N THR A 167 6.46 14.99 -20.75
CA THR A 167 6.97 15.40 -22.06
C THR A 167 6.26 14.67 -23.21
N PRO A 168 5.70 15.39 -24.21
CA PRO A 168 5.09 14.78 -25.38
C PRO A 168 6.06 13.96 -26.25
N THR A 169 7.37 14.14 -26.08
CA THR A 169 8.40 13.39 -26.81
C THR A 169 8.70 12.01 -26.20
N CYS A 170 8.07 11.68 -25.07
CA CYS A 170 8.14 10.35 -24.47
C CYS A 170 7.63 9.28 -25.45
N GLY A 171 8.32 8.12 -25.48
CA GLY A 171 7.89 6.96 -26.28
C GLY A 171 6.60 6.28 -25.77
N MET A 172 6.06 6.71 -24.64
CA MET A 172 4.79 6.24 -24.06
C MET A 172 3.73 7.33 -24.19
N THR A 173 2.46 6.96 -24.30
CA THR A 173 1.36 7.93 -24.15
C THR A 173 1.27 8.41 -22.70
N LEU A 174 0.71 9.61 -22.47
CA LEU A 174 0.49 10.14 -21.11
C LEU A 174 -0.23 9.12 -20.22
N ASN A 175 -1.30 8.49 -20.71
CA ASN A 175 -2.10 7.53 -19.94
C ASN A 175 -1.29 6.29 -19.56
N SER A 176 -0.57 5.69 -20.50
CA SER A 176 0.28 4.52 -20.22
C SER A 176 1.44 4.85 -19.29
N ALA A 177 2.08 6.01 -19.48
CA ALA A 177 3.20 6.44 -18.65
C ALA A 177 2.73 6.73 -17.22
N LYS A 178 1.62 7.46 -17.06
CA LYS A 178 1.01 7.74 -15.77
C LYS A 178 0.58 6.46 -15.06
N ALA A 179 -0.05 5.50 -15.75
CA ALA A 179 -0.44 4.23 -15.15
C ALA A 179 0.77 3.44 -14.63
N ALA A 180 1.84 3.35 -15.43
CA ALA A 180 3.07 2.67 -15.03
C ALA A 180 3.78 3.39 -13.86
N PHE A 181 3.82 4.72 -13.88
CA PHE A 181 4.34 5.54 -12.79
C PHE A 181 3.57 5.31 -11.48
N LEU A 182 2.23 5.38 -11.54
CA LEU A 182 1.36 5.18 -10.39
C LEU A 182 1.53 3.81 -9.74
N ARG A 183 1.77 2.75 -10.53
CA ARG A 183 2.00 1.40 -10.00
C ARG A 183 3.19 1.36 -9.01
N GLY A 184 4.26 2.09 -9.29
CA GLY A 184 5.41 2.21 -8.38
C GLY A 184 5.13 3.11 -7.18
N GLU A 185 4.49 4.28 -7.38
CA GLU A 185 4.16 5.19 -6.28
C GLU A 185 3.12 4.63 -5.30
N ASP A 186 2.15 3.86 -5.80
CA ASP A 186 1.16 3.16 -4.96
C ASP A 186 1.84 2.16 -4.01
N THR A 187 2.91 1.51 -4.49
CA THR A 187 3.74 0.61 -3.69
C THR A 187 4.46 1.38 -2.56
N LEU A 188 5.02 2.57 -2.85
CA LEU A 188 5.65 3.44 -1.85
C LEU A 188 4.67 3.90 -0.78
N LEU A 189 3.48 4.30 -1.20
CA LEU A 189 2.43 4.76 -0.32
C LEU A 189 1.95 3.66 0.63
N LEU A 190 1.85 2.40 0.15
CA LEU A 190 1.54 1.25 1.01
C LEU A 190 2.65 0.95 2.02
N LEU A 191 3.92 0.94 1.57
CA LEU A 191 5.09 0.72 2.44
C LEU A 191 5.22 1.76 3.55
N SER A 192 4.88 3.01 3.23
CA SER A 192 4.98 4.14 4.14
C SER A 192 3.76 4.32 5.05
N ASP A 193 2.79 3.38 5.01
CA ASP A 193 1.51 3.48 5.72
C ASP A 193 0.75 4.79 5.46
N CYS A 194 0.88 5.31 4.25
CA CYS A 194 0.16 6.50 3.84
C CYS A 194 -1.30 6.15 3.68
N ASN A 195 -2.21 6.89 4.30
CA ASN A 195 -3.64 6.84 4.00
C ASN A 195 -3.93 7.40 2.60
N GLY A 196 -3.47 6.69 1.57
CA GLY A 196 -3.78 7.02 0.18
C GLY A 196 -5.28 6.87 -0.06
N SER A 197 -5.86 7.81 -0.79
CA SER A 197 -7.23 7.78 -1.34
C SER A 197 -7.43 6.70 -2.43
N MET A 198 -6.62 5.65 -2.38
CA MET A 198 -6.15 4.79 -3.46
C MET A 198 -7.14 3.67 -3.83
N ARG A 199 -8.44 3.92 -3.69
CA ARG A 199 -9.49 2.93 -4.03
C ARG A 199 -9.93 2.94 -5.49
N ARG A 200 -9.31 3.73 -6.39
CA ARG A 200 -9.93 4.03 -7.69
C ARG A 200 -9.26 3.46 -8.94
N HIS A 201 -8.07 2.88 -8.92
CA HIS A 201 -7.37 2.57 -10.18
C HIS A 201 -7.13 1.08 -10.45
N VAL A 202 -6.88 0.26 -9.43
CA VAL A 202 -6.77 -1.21 -9.60
C VAL A 202 -8.13 -1.88 -9.84
N ALA A 203 -9.23 -1.25 -9.41
CA ALA A 203 -10.56 -1.76 -9.68
C ALA A 203 -10.92 -1.71 -11.17
N THR A 204 -10.34 -0.78 -11.94
CA THR A 204 -10.76 -0.52 -13.32
C THR A 204 -10.26 -1.60 -14.29
N GLU A 205 -9.03 -2.11 -14.13
CA GLU A 205 -8.51 -3.14 -15.03
C GLU A 205 -9.20 -4.51 -14.81
N HIS A 206 -9.46 -4.89 -13.55
CA HIS A 206 -10.21 -6.11 -13.25
C HIS A 206 -11.71 -5.99 -13.58
N LEU A 207 -12.33 -4.81 -13.43
CA LEU A 207 -13.72 -4.58 -13.88
C LEU A 207 -13.84 -4.64 -15.40
N LEU A 208 -12.87 -4.10 -16.15
CA LEU A 208 -12.91 -4.14 -17.62
C LEU A 208 -12.69 -5.57 -18.15
N LEU A 209 -11.78 -6.34 -17.55
CA LEU A 209 -11.58 -7.75 -17.91
C LEU A 209 -12.80 -8.62 -17.56
N THR A 210 -13.39 -8.45 -16.37
CA THR A 210 -14.59 -9.20 -15.99
C THR A 210 -15.81 -8.81 -16.83
N ALA A 211 -15.99 -7.53 -17.16
CA ALA A 211 -17.05 -7.07 -18.05
C ALA A 211 -16.87 -7.60 -19.49
N ALA A 212 -15.65 -7.64 -20.02
CA ALA A 212 -15.37 -8.18 -21.35
C ALA A 212 -15.65 -9.69 -21.43
N VAL A 213 -15.26 -10.45 -20.39
CA VAL A 213 -15.57 -11.89 -20.31
C VAL A 213 -17.08 -12.12 -20.17
N ALA A 214 -17.77 -11.35 -19.33
CA ALA A 214 -19.22 -11.45 -19.19
C ALA A 214 -19.96 -11.11 -20.50
N ALA A 215 -19.50 -10.09 -21.23
CA ALA A 215 -20.08 -9.72 -22.53
C ALA A 215 -19.87 -10.80 -23.60
N LEU A 216 -18.70 -11.43 -23.64
CA LEU A 216 -18.42 -12.56 -24.54
C LEU A 216 -19.30 -13.77 -24.24
N VAL A 217 -19.51 -14.10 -22.96
CA VAL A 217 -20.41 -15.19 -22.54
C VAL A 217 -21.87 -14.88 -22.93
N LEU A 218 -22.34 -13.64 -22.73
CA LEU A 218 -23.70 -13.24 -23.10
C LEU A 218 -23.94 -13.25 -24.63
N LEU A 219 -22.93 -12.90 -25.43
CA LEU A 219 -23.03 -12.97 -26.89
C LEU A 219 -23.07 -14.42 -27.40
N GLN A 220 -22.32 -15.33 -26.78
CA GLN A 220 -22.38 -16.75 -27.13
C GLN A 220 -23.74 -17.40 -26.81
N TRP A 221 -24.39 -16.96 -25.74
CA TRP A 221 -25.70 -17.47 -25.35
C TRP A 221 -26.85 -16.93 -26.20
N THR A 222 -26.77 -15.68 -26.65
CA THR A 222 -27.83 -15.08 -27.48
C THR A 222 -27.70 -15.44 -28.97
N GLY A 223 -26.49 -15.75 -29.45
CA GLY A 223 -26.27 -16.21 -30.82
C GLY A 223 -26.66 -17.66 -31.10
N GLY A 224 -26.91 -18.48 -30.07
CA GLY A 224 -27.21 -19.91 -30.20
C GLY A 224 -28.69 -20.27 -30.38
N SER A 225 -29.63 -19.32 -30.28
CA SER A 225 -31.07 -19.63 -30.19
C SER A 225 -31.86 -19.49 -31.51
N SER A 226 -31.19 -19.32 -32.66
CA SER A 226 -31.87 -19.05 -33.94
C SER A 226 -32.05 -20.26 -34.87
N GLN A 227 -31.92 -21.49 -34.39
CA GLN A 227 -32.28 -22.68 -35.15
C GLN A 227 -33.22 -23.58 -34.36
N LEU A 228 -34.52 -23.30 -34.42
CA LEU A 228 -35.60 -24.28 -34.28
C LEU A 228 -36.93 -23.60 -34.58
N ASN A 229 -37.41 -23.74 -35.82
CA ASN A 229 -38.80 -24.02 -36.18
C ASN A 229 -39.02 -23.72 -37.66
N VAL A 230 -38.73 -24.71 -38.50
CA VAL A 230 -39.41 -24.91 -39.78
C VAL A 230 -39.98 -26.33 -39.70
N GLU A 231 -41.19 -26.51 -40.23
CA GLU A 231 -42.00 -27.74 -40.35
C GLU A 231 -43.11 -27.95 -39.30
N ASN A 232 -44.27 -27.30 -39.52
CA ASN A 232 -45.43 -27.95 -40.18
C ASN A 232 -46.53 -26.94 -40.50
#